data_AF-A0A962YQD6-F1
#
_entry.id   AF-A0A962YQD6-F1
#
_cell.length_a   1.000
_cell.length_b   1.000
_cell.length_c   1.000
_cell.angle_alpha   90.00
_cell.angle_beta   90.00
_cell.angle_gamma   90.00
#
_symmetry.space_group_name_H-M   'P 1'
#
loop_
_entity.id
_entity.type
_entity.pdbx_description
1 polymer ?
#
loop_
_entity_poly.entity_id
_entity_poly.type
_entity_poly.pdbx_seq_one_letter_code
_entity_poly.pdbx_strand_id
1 'polypeptide(L)' 'YRRYPQVAAAAAWLAQHGAARLTGTGAGVFAAFADVANARRVLEQIPADWSGFIARGCNHSPLHERLARTQYEFT' A
#
# COMPACT_ATOMS: atom_id res chain seq x y z
N TYR A 1 12.99 -11.67 -7.03
CA TYR A 1 13.25 -10.45 -7.82
C TYR A 1 14.61 -10.51 -8.54
N ARG A 2 14.90 -11.57 -9.31
CA ARG A 2 16.26 -11.83 -9.81
C ARG A 2 16.77 -10.82 -10.86
N ARG A 3 15.86 -10.18 -11.60
CA ARG A 3 16.16 -9.19 -12.65
C ARG A 3 16.14 -7.73 -12.19
N TYR A 4 15.56 -7.45 -11.01
CA TYR A 4 15.32 -6.09 -10.54
C TYR A 4 15.79 -5.97 -9.08
N PRO A 5 17.07 -5.67 -8.84
CA PRO A 5 17.65 -5.66 -7.49
C PRO A 5 17.03 -4.59 -6.57
N GLN A 6 16.58 -3.46 -7.12
CA GLN A 6 15.89 -2.42 -6.35
C GLN A 6 14.56 -2.91 -5.77
N VAL A 7 13.78 -3.67 -6.56
CA VAL A 7 12.54 -4.31 -6.07
C VAL A 7 12.86 -5.38 -5.04
N ALA A 8 13.98 -6.11 -5.23
CA ALA A 8 14.45 -7.09 -4.25
C ALA A 8 14.78 -6.43 -2.90
N ALA A 9 15.51 -5.32 -2.94
CA ALA A 9 15.90 -4.55 -1.76
C ALA A 9 14.67 -3.98 -1.05
N ALA A 10 13.73 -3.37 -1.78
CA ALA A 10 12.50 -2.82 -1.20
C ALA A 10 11.64 -3.92 -0.54
N ALA A 11 11.48 -5.08 -1.20
CA ALA A 11 10.74 -6.19 -0.63
C ALA A 11 11.43 -6.78 0.61
N ALA A 12 12.76 -6.94 0.58
CA ALA A 12 13.53 -7.48 1.70
C ALA A 12 13.56 -6.52 2.90
N TRP A 13 13.63 -5.22 2.65
CA TRP A 13 13.50 -4.19 3.69
C TRP A 13 12.11 -4.23 4.31
N LEU A 14 11.05 -4.22 3.50
CA LEU A 14 9.68 -4.22 4.01
C LEU A 14 9.32 -5.54 4.73
N ALA A 15 9.95 -6.65 4.35
CA ALA A 15 9.79 -7.96 5.00
C ALA A 15 10.23 -7.98 6.47
N GLN A 16 11.06 -7.02 6.90
CA GLN A 16 11.48 -6.85 8.29
C GLN A 16 10.35 -6.28 9.16
N HIS A 17 9.35 -5.65 8.54
CA HIS A 17 8.24 -4.97 9.24
C HIS A 17 6.89 -5.67 9.06
N GLY A 18 6.76 -6.59 8.10
CA GLY A 18 5.53 -7.33 7.85
C GLY A 18 5.63 -8.24 6.62
N ALA A 19 4.53 -8.92 6.28
CA ALA A 19 4.51 -9.81 5.12
C ALA A 19 4.53 -9.02 3.80
N ALA A 20 5.72 -8.73 3.29
CA ALA A 20 5.92 -7.98 2.05
C ALA A 20 5.48 -8.77 0.80
N ARG A 21 4.80 -8.09 -0.12
CA ARG A 21 4.28 -8.65 -1.37
C ARG A 21 4.49 -7.67 -2.51
N LEU A 22 4.70 -8.19 -3.72
CA LEU A 22 4.63 -7.40 -4.95
C LEU A 22 3.16 -7.17 -5.32
N THR A 23 2.83 -6.00 -5.88
CA THR A 23 1.53 -5.75 -6.49
C THR A 23 1.65 -5.67 -8.02
N GLY A 24 0.69 -6.29 -8.73
CA GLY A 24 0.73 -6.43 -10.19
C GLY A 24 2.01 -7.15 -10.66
N THR A 25 2.62 -6.61 -11.73
CA THR A 25 3.94 -7.04 -12.23
C THR A 25 5.09 -6.21 -11.63
N GLY A 26 4.80 -5.34 -10.65
CA GLY A 26 5.75 -4.40 -10.06
C GLY A 26 5.70 -3.00 -10.68
N ALA A 27 6.51 -2.05 -10.19
CA ALA A 27 7.60 -2.22 -9.21
C ALA A 27 7.17 -2.06 -7.73
N GLY A 28 5.91 -1.73 -7.44
CA GLY A 28 5.44 -1.48 -6.08
C GLY A 28 5.40 -2.73 -5.21
N VAL A 29 5.82 -2.59 -3.95
CA VAL A 29 5.69 -3.60 -2.89
C VAL A 29 4.86 -3.05 -1.75
N PHE A 30 4.13 -3.92 -1.05
CA PHE A 30 3.29 -3.54 0.09
C PHE A 30 3.32 -4.59 1.18
N ALA A 31 3.00 -4.17 2.40
CA ALA A 31 2.75 -5.03 3.56
C ALA A 31 1.47 -4.56 4.24
N ALA A 32 0.72 -5.50 4.81
CA ALA A 32 -0.48 -5.20 5.57
C ALA A 32 -0.12 -4.96 7.04
N PHE A 33 -0.75 -3.95 7.63
CA PHE A 33 -0.65 -3.61 9.05
C PHE A 33 -2.04 -3.62 9.68
N ALA A 34 -2.13 -3.99 10.96
CA ALA A 34 -3.40 -4.03 11.68
C ALA A 34 -3.97 -2.63 11.96
N ASP A 35 -3.10 -1.63 12.09
CA ASP A 35 -3.47 -0.26 12.39
C ASP A 35 -2.57 0.77 11.70
N VAL A 36 -3.07 2.00 11.61
CA VAL A 36 -2.41 3.12 10.93
C VAL A 36 -1.17 3.60 11.71
N ALA A 37 -1.14 3.45 13.04
CA ALA A 37 0.00 3.92 13.83
C ALA A 37 1.25 3.08 13.56
N ASN A 38 1.10 1.76 13.49
CA ASN A 38 2.15 0.83 13.07
C ASN A 38 2.62 1.13 11.65
N ALA A 39 1.71 1.35 10.70
CA ALA A 39 2.07 1.69 9.33
C ALA A 39 2.84 3.03 9.23
N ARG A 40 2.46 4.05 10.01
CA ARG A 40 3.16 5.35 10.06
C ARG A 40 4.58 5.22 10.59
N ARG A 41 4.79 4.49 11.69
CA ARG A 41 6.13 4.28 12.25
C ARG A 41 7.07 3.60 11.26
N VAL A 42 6.56 2.68 10.44
CA VAL A 42 7.35 2.03 9.38
C VAL A 42 7.61 2.97 8.21
N LEU A 43 6.61 3.75 7.79
CA LEU A 43 6.78 4.73 6.71
C LEU A 43 7.83 5.80 7.06
N GLU A 44 7.90 6.23 8.32
CA GLU A 44 8.92 7.19 8.81
C GLU A 44 10.36 6.65 8.74
N GLN A 45 10.53 5.33 8.66
CA GLN A 45 11.84 4.67 8.56
C GLN A 45 12.23 4.35 7.11
N ILE A 46 11.40 4.72 6.13
CA ILE A 46 11.67 4.40 4.73
C ILE A 46 12.99 5.05 4.27
N PRO A 47 13.86 4.32 3.54
CA PRO A 47 15.07 4.90 2.95
C PRO A 47 14.74 6.14 2.10
N ALA A 48 15.60 7.16 2.18
CA ALA A 48 15.37 8.47 1.57
C ALA A 48 15.17 8.42 0.03
N ASP A 49 15.76 7.43 -0.63
CA ASP A 49 15.66 7.25 -2.08
C ASP A 49 14.35 6.57 -2.52
N TRP A 50 13.50 6.16 -1.58
CA TRP A 50 12.26 5.44 -1.87
C TRP A 50 11.04 6.29 -1.52
N SER A 51 9.95 6.06 -2.25
CA SER A 51 8.65 6.66 -1.97
C SER A 51 7.71 5.61 -1.38
N GLY A 52 6.85 6.06 -0.46
CA GLY A 52 5.86 5.22 0.20
C GLY A 52 4.65 6.04 0.62
N PHE A 53 3.52 5.37 0.76
CA PHE A 53 2.30 5.96 1.29
C PHE A 53 1.51 4.91 2.06
N ILE A 54 0.56 5.36 2.86
CA ILE A 54 -0.36 4.50 3.60
C ILE A 54 -1.73 4.59 2.95
N ALA A 55 -2.35 3.44 2.73
CA ALA A 55 -3.73 3.34 2.27
C ALA A 55 -4.46 2.26 3.07
N ARG A 56 -5.78 2.44 3.19
CA ARG A 56 -6.67 1.42 3.73
C ARG A 56 -7.18 0.55 2.58
N GLY A 57 -7.02 -0.77 2.70
CA GLY A 57 -7.70 -1.70 1.80
C GLY A 57 -9.21 -1.66 2.02
N CYS A 58 -9.98 -1.52 0.94
CA CYS A 58 -11.44 -1.49 0.97
C CYS A 58 -12.00 -2.58 0.06
N ASN A 59 -13.03 -3.29 0.52
CA ASN A 59 -13.72 -4.30 -0.29
C ASN A 59 -14.73 -3.69 -1.26
N HIS A 60 -15.14 -2.45 -1.00
CA HIS A 60 -16.00 -1.66 -1.87
C HIS A 60 -15.18 -0.54 -2.49
N SER A 61 -15.39 -0.33 -3.80
CA SER A 61 -14.74 0.75 -4.52
C SER A 61 -15.27 2.10 -4.01
N PRO A 62 -14.38 3.03 -3.58
CA PRO A 62 -14.80 4.37 -3.18
C PRO A 62 -15.56 5.12 -4.29
N LEU A 63 -15.30 4.79 -5.57
CA LEU A 63 -16.04 5.35 -6.70
C LEU A 63 -17.51 4.87 -6.71
N HIS A 64 -17.75 3.58 -6.47
CA HIS A 64 -19.11 3.03 -6.40
C HIS A 64 -19.88 3.60 -5.21
N GLU A 65 -19.24 3.71 -4.05
CA GLU A 65 -19.85 4.36 -2.87
C GLU A 65 -20.27 5.80 -3.18
N ARG A 66 -19.42 6.55 -3.89
CA ARG A 66 -19.73 7.93 -4.30
C ARG A 66 -20.90 7.99 -5.27
N LEU A 67 -20.92 7.13 -6.29
CA LEU A 67 -22.02 7.09 -7.27
C LEU A 67 -23.36 6.77 -6.61
N ALA A 68 -23.39 5.77 -5.72
CA ALA A 68 -24.59 5.42 -4.98
C ALA A 68 -25.12 6.61 -4.16
N ARG A 69 -24.24 7.31 -3.44
CA ARG A 69 -24.63 8.49 -2.65
C ARG A 69 -25.25 9.59 -3.50
N THR A 70 -24.61 9.94 -4.62
CA THR A 70 -25.11 11.00 -5.51
C THR A 70 -26.44 10.63 -6.14
N GLN A 71 -26.70 9.35 -6.44
CA GLN A 71 -28.01 8.92 -6.95
C GLN A 71 -29.15 9.14 -5.94
N TYR A 72 -28.89 9.00 -4.63
CA TYR A 72 -29.87 9.32 -3.58
C TYR A 72 -30.12 10.82 -3.40
N GLU A 73 -29.18 11.70 -3.76
CA GLU A 73 -29.35 13.16 -3.64
C GLU A 73 -30.26 13.75 -4.73
N PHE A 74 -30.55 12.99 -5.80
CA PHE A 74 -31.41 13.40 -6.91
C PHE A 74 -32.75 12.64 -6.95
N THR A 75 -33.10 11.89 -5.90
CA THR A 75 -34.41 11.23 -5.73
C THR A 75 -35.12 11.82 -4.51
#